data_AF-A0A662JN72-F1
#
_entry.id   AF-A0A662JN72-F1
#
_cell.length_a   1.000
_cell.length_b   1.000
_cell.length_c   1.000
_cell.angle_alpha   90.00
_cell.angle_beta   90.00
_cell.angle_gamma   90.00
#
_symmetry.space_group_name_H-M   'P 1'
#
loop_
_entity.id
_entity.type
_entity.pdbx_description
1 polymer ?
#
loop_
_entity_poly.entity_id
_entity_poly.type
_entity_poly.pdbx_seq_one_letter_code
_entity_poly.pdbx_strand_id
1 'polypeptide(L)'
;MEALLKYLHSYIIPNLGIKFIDREDEATNLLSIIDKISVKAWIHVLTGPWGCGKSEFAKALTYALNKTKEYNAIYLDLTEKEVEKFYATTDREIVELVEKIVSCSLGERARIPWYIYRIIRTLHEKRKLKGRRLLLIFDEITYVLGRDRREIEALINSLGQKLTSIAHD
;
A
#
# COMPACT_ATOMS: atom_id res chain seq x y z
N MET A 1 10.08 -16.83 -0.99
CA MET A 1 10.53 -16.01 -2.14
C MET A 1 10.08 -16.60 -3.48
N GLU A 2 10.49 -17.83 -3.84
CA GLU A 2 10.15 -18.45 -5.13
C GLU A 2 8.64 -18.49 -5.43
N ALA A 3 7.81 -18.85 -4.44
CA ALA A 3 6.35 -18.89 -4.61
C ALA A 3 5.76 -17.50 -4.95
N LEU A 4 6.31 -16.43 -4.37
CA LEU A 4 5.85 -15.08 -4.62
C LEU A 4 6.24 -14.62 -6.03
N LEU A 5 7.48 -14.85 -6.45
CA LEU A 5 7.94 -14.54 -7.82
C LEU A 5 7.10 -15.31 -8.87
N LYS A 6 6.78 -16.58 -8.60
CA LYS A 6 5.87 -17.35 -9.44
C LYS A 6 4.49 -16.70 -9.57
N TYR A 7 3.92 -16.18 -8.48
CA TYR A 7 2.64 -15.47 -8.54
C TYR A 7 2.76 -14.13 -9.25
N LEU A 8 3.86 -13.41 -9.06
CA LEU A 8 4.14 -12.15 -9.75
C LEU A 8 4.13 -12.33 -11.27
N HIS A 9 4.83 -13.35 -11.78
CA HIS A 9 4.85 -13.69 -13.21
C HIS A 9 3.53 -14.22 -13.75
N SER A 10 2.63 -14.66 -12.87
CA SER A 10 1.28 -15.09 -13.25
C SER A 10 0.28 -13.95 -13.34
N TYR A 11 0.64 -12.75 -12.86
CA TYR A 11 -0.21 -11.58 -12.97
C TYR A 11 -0.36 -11.17 -14.44
N ILE A 12 -1.61 -10.96 -14.85
CA ILE A 12 -1.97 -10.49 -16.18
C ILE A 12 -2.36 -9.02 -16.05
N ILE A 13 -1.69 -8.16 -16.80
CA ILE A 13 -1.97 -6.73 -16.81
C ILE A 13 -3.38 -6.53 -17.39
N PRO A 14 -4.31 -5.92 -16.63
CA PRO A 14 -5.64 -5.61 -17.12
C PRO A 14 -5.57 -4.78 -18.41
N ASN A 15 -6.52 -5.01 -19.33
CA ASN A 15 -6.61 -4.35 -20.64
C ASN A 15 -5.52 -4.70 -21.67
N LEU A 16 -4.35 -5.19 -21.24
CA LEU A 16 -3.30 -5.65 -22.16
C LEU A 16 -3.33 -7.16 -22.38
N GLY A 17 -3.79 -7.95 -21.39
CA GLY A 17 -3.89 -9.40 -21.51
C GLY A 17 -2.53 -10.12 -21.54
N ILE A 18 -1.43 -9.40 -21.29
CA ILE A 18 -0.07 -9.92 -21.24
C ILE A 18 0.37 -10.12 -19.79
N LYS A 19 1.32 -11.04 -19.58
CA LYS A 19 1.95 -11.24 -18.27
C LYS A 19 2.80 -10.03 -17.89
N PHE A 20 2.83 -9.72 -16.60
CA PHE A 20 3.77 -8.75 -16.04
C PHE A 20 5.18 -9.36 -15.99
N ILE A 21 6.13 -8.72 -16.66
CA ILE A 21 7.53 -9.17 -16.83
C ILE A 21 8.46 -8.02 -16.36
N ASP A 22 9.71 -8.33 -16.00
CA ASP A 22 10.82 -7.37 -15.79
C ASP A 22 10.85 -6.55 -14.48
N ARG A 23 10.59 -7.16 -13.30
CA ARG A 23 10.81 -6.52 -11.98
C ARG A 23 11.20 -7.49 -10.86
N GLU A 24 11.86 -8.60 -11.18
CA GLU A 24 12.25 -9.62 -10.20
C GLU A 24 13.24 -9.08 -9.17
N ASP A 25 14.22 -8.29 -9.63
CA ASP A 25 15.24 -7.68 -8.77
C ASP A 25 14.60 -6.65 -7.83
N GLU A 26 13.69 -5.81 -8.32
CA GLU A 26 12.98 -4.84 -7.47
C GLU A 26 12.05 -5.51 -6.48
N ALA A 27 11.33 -6.56 -6.89
CA ALA A 27 10.53 -7.37 -5.97
C ALA A 27 11.40 -8.01 -4.88
N THR A 28 12.51 -8.61 -5.27
CA THR A 28 13.46 -9.26 -4.35
C THR A 28 14.09 -8.25 -3.40
N ASN A 29 14.51 -7.09 -3.91
CA ASN A 29 15.06 -6.01 -3.09
C ASN A 29 14.05 -5.49 -2.08
N LEU A 30 12.83 -5.16 -2.52
CA LEU A 30 11.76 -4.67 -1.65
C LEU A 30 11.42 -5.69 -0.55
N LEU A 31 11.28 -6.97 -0.91
CA LEU A 31 10.97 -8.03 0.04
C LEU A 31 12.13 -8.29 1.01
N SER A 32 13.37 -8.24 0.53
CA SER A 32 14.54 -8.36 1.40
C SER A 32 14.58 -7.25 2.44
N ILE A 33 14.14 -6.03 2.08
CA ILE A 33 14.02 -4.92 3.02
C ILE A 33 12.92 -5.24 4.04
N ILE A 34 11.74 -5.66 3.57
CA ILE A 34 10.62 -6.05 4.44
C ILE A 34 11.00 -7.17 5.42
N ASP A 35 11.82 -8.14 4.99
CA ASP A 35 12.26 -9.27 5.81
C ASP A 35 13.38 -8.92 6.80
N LYS A 36 14.26 -7.99 6.43
CA LYS A 36 15.38 -7.55 7.28
C LYS A 36 14.98 -6.51 8.31
N ILE A 37 13.81 -5.89 8.17
CA ILE A 37 13.30 -4.91 9.11
C ILE A 37 12.85 -5.64 10.38
N SER A 38 13.60 -5.43 11.47
CA SER A 38 13.25 -5.87 12.83
C SER A 38 12.17 -5.00 13.48
N VAL A 39 11.75 -3.94 12.80
CA VAL A 39 10.80 -2.95 13.30
C VAL A 39 9.38 -3.41 12.99
N LYS A 40 8.49 -3.39 13.99
CA LYS A 40 7.09 -3.85 13.85
C LYS A 40 6.26 -3.03 12.84
N ALA A 41 6.69 -1.83 12.47
CA ALA A 41 6.04 -1.00 11.46
C ALA A 41 7.05 -0.09 10.74
N TRP A 42 6.89 0.10 9.42
CA TRP A 42 7.80 0.87 8.58
C TRP A 42 7.08 1.49 7.38
N ILE A 43 7.64 2.57 6.83
CA ILE A 43 7.14 3.27 5.64
C ILE A 43 8.24 3.25 4.58
N HIS A 44 7.90 2.81 3.38
CA HIS A 44 8.77 2.86 2.21
C HIS A 44 8.18 3.77 1.13
N VAL A 45 9.03 4.57 0.50
CA VAL A 45 8.63 5.41 -0.62
C VAL A 45 9.36 4.96 -1.87
N LEU A 46 8.59 4.47 -2.84
CA LEU A 46 9.07 4.16 -4.19
C LEU A 46 8.89 5.37 -5.08
N THR A 47 9.97 5.82 -5.72
CA THR A 47 9.96 6.95 -6.66
C THR A 47 10.53 6.55 -8.00
N GLY A 48 10.18 7.29 -9.05
CA GLY A 48 10.71 7.06 -10.40
C GLY A 48 9.91 7.83 -11.46
N PRO A 49 10.44 7.95 -12.68
CA PRO A 49 9.80 8.70 -13.75
C PRO A 49 8.42 8.14 -14.12
N TRP A 50 7.58 8.96 -14.73
CA TRP A 50 6.31 8.51 -15.31
C TRP A 50 6.55 7.46 -16.39
N GLY A 51 5.65 6.48 -16.49
CA GLY A 51 5.75 5.41 -17.50
C GLY A 51 6.73 4.27 -17.19
N CYS A 52 7.45 4.29 -16.06
CA CYS A 52 8.35 3.17 -15.72
C CYS A 52 7.63 1.94 -15.11
N GLY A 53 6.30 1.93 -15.01
CA GLY A 53 5.55 0.75 -14.57
C GLY A 53 5.42 0.54 -13.05
N LYS A 54 5.65 1.58 -12.22
CA LYS A 54 5.51 1.49 -10.75
C LYS A 54 4.11 1.05 -10.30
N SER A 55 3.07 1.63 -10.89
CA SER A 55 1.68 1.32 -10.55
C SER A 55 1.31 -0.12 -10.87
N GLU A 56 1.68 -0.60 -12.07
CA GLU A 56 1.47 -1.99 -12.46
C GLU A 56 2.30 -2.96 -11.61
N PHE A 57 3.53 -2.58 -11.26
CA PHE A 57 4.34 -3.33 -10.30
C PHE A 57 3.66 -3.43 -8.93
N ALA A 58 3.12 -2.33 -8.40
CA ALA A 58 2.41 -2.32 -7.12
C ALA A 58 1.16 -3.22 -7.14
N LYS A 59 0.39 -3.20 -8.23
CA LYS A 59 -0.78 -4.07 -8.43
C LYS A 59 -0.38 -5.54 -8.51
N ALA A 60 0.62 -5.87 -9.34
CA ALA A 60 1.13 -7.22 -9.50
C ALA A 60 1.70 -7.78 -8.18
N LEU A 61 2.44 -6.95 -7.44
CA LEU A 61 3.00 -7.31 -6.13
C LEU A 61 1.88 -7.57 -5.12
N THR A 62 0.84 -6.72 -5.09
CA THR A 62 -0.33 -6.89 -4.22
C THR A 62 -1.05 -8.21 -4.52
N TYR A 63 -1.25 -8.52 -5.81
CA TYR A 63 -1.81 -9.79 -6.25
C TYR A 63 -0.96 -10.96 -5.73
N ALA A 64 0.35 -10.92 -5.94
CA ALA A 64 1.26 -12.00 -5.56
C ALA A 64 1.31 -12.22 -4.04
N LEU A 65 1.39 -11.13 -3.26
CA LEU A 65 1.43 -11.17 -1.80
C LEU A 65 0.15 -11.79 -1.22
N ASN A 66 -1.02 -11.44 -1.74
CA ASN A 66 -2.29 -11.99 -1.27
C ASN A 66 -2.51 -13.47 -1.63
N LYS A 67 -1.74 -14.01 -2.59
CA LYS A 67 -1.71 -15.45 -2.87
C LYS A 67 -0.84 -16.23 -1.86
N THR A 68 0.01 -15.54 -1.09
CA THR A 68 0.77 -16.14 0.00
C THR A 68 -0.06 -16.18 1.30
N LYS A 69 0.31 -17.03 2.25
CA LYS A 69 -0.32 -17.09 3.58
C LYS A 69 0.30 -16.11 4.59
N GLU A 70 1.38 -15.44 4.21
CA GLU A 70 2.23 -14.65 5.10
C GLU A 70 1.82 -13.18 5.15
N TYR A 71 1.20 -12.67 4.07
CA TYR A 71 0.86 -11.27 3.92
C TYR A 71 -0.64 -11.05 3.76
N ASN A 72 -1.07 -9.85 4.12
CA ASN A 72 -2.34 -9.26 3.74
C ASN A 72 -2.01 -7.90 3.11
N ALA A 73 -2.03 -7.82 1.79
CA ALA A 73 -1.64 -6.62 1.04
C ALA A 73 -2.87 -5.87 0.55
N ILE A 74 -2.88 -4.55 0.74
CA ILE A 74 -3.94 -3.66 0.27
C ILE A 74 -3.29 -2.58 -0.60
N TYR A 75 -3.75 -2.50 -1.84
CA TYR A 75 -3.37 -1.44 -2.77
C TYR A 75 -4.45 -0.35 -2.76
N LEU A 76 -4.05 0.91 -2.91
CA LEU A 76 -4.92 2.08 -2.89
C LEU A 76 -4.41 3.08 -3.93
N ASP A 77 -5.16 3.30 -5.01
CA ASP A 77 -4.84 4.33 -6.02
C ASP A 77 -5.52 5.65 -5.66
N LEU A 78 -4.75 6.62 -5.16
CA LEU A 78 -5.34 7.84 -4.64
C LEU A 78 -5.84 8.83 -5.72
N THR A 79 -5.68 8.51 -7.01
CA THR A 79 -6.26 9.30 -8.11
C THR A 79 -7.68 8.88 -8.45
N GLU A 80 -8.04 7.63 -8.14
CA GLU A 80 -9.34 7.09 -8.49
C GLU A 80 -10.44 7.69 -7.60
N LYS A 81 -11.64 7.83 -8.14
CA LYS A 81 -12.82 8.28 -7.36
C LYS A 81 -13.81 7.15 -7.12
N GLU A 82 -13.67 6.06 -7.88
CA GLU A 82 -14.52 4.89 -7.81
C GLU A 82 -13.89 3.85 -6.89
N VAL A 83 -14.39 3.85 -5.66
CA VAL A 83 -14.10 2.91 -4.57
C VAL A 83 -13.97 1.47 -5.04
N GLU A 84 -14.83 1.00 -5.93
CA GLU A 84 -14.84 -0.38 -6.42
C GLU A 84 -13.55 -0.78 -7.15
N LYS A 85 -12.78 0.18 -7.68
CA LYS A 85 -11.48 -0.04 -8.33
C LYS A 85 -10.29 0.04 -7.38
N PHE A 86 -10.50 0.52 -6.15
CA PHE A 86 -9.44 0.66 -5.15
C PHE A 86 -9.04 -0.68 -4.54
N TYR A 87 -9.96 -1.64 -4.38
CA TYR A 87 -9.73 -2.73 -3.45
C TYR A 87 -9.47 -4.08 -4.12
N ALA A 88 -8.34 -4.65 -3.76
CA ALA A 88 -8.15 -6.10 -3.76
C ALA A 88 -8.64 -6.77 -2.45
N THR A 89 -9.57 -6.13 -1.71
CA THR A 89 -10.13 -6.65 -0.45
C THR A 89 -11.65 -6.57 -0.43
N THR A 90 -12.31 -7.57 0.16
CA THR A 90 -13.78 -7.68 0.26
C THR A 90 -14.31 -7.17 1.61
N ASP A 91 -13.50 -6.44 2.38
CA ASP A 91 -13.86 -5.98 3.72
C ASP A 91 -14.52 -4.59 3.68
N ARG A 92 -15.85 -4.58 3.87
CA ARG A 92 -16.71 -3.40 3.71
C ARG A 92 -16.33 -2.23 4.63
N GLU A 93 -15.78 -2.48 5.82
CA GLU A 93 -15.44 -1.40 6.74
C GLU A 93 -14.11 -0.72 6.38
N ILE A 94 -13.14 -1.47 5.84
CA ILE A 94 -11.93 -0.90 5.23
C ILE A 94 -12.34 -0.05 4.02
N VAL A 95 -13.29 -0.56 3.24
CA VAL A 95 -13.86 0.15 2.09
C VAL A 95 -14.47 1.48 2.52
N GLU A 96 -15.31 1.49 3.55
CA GLU A 96 -15.93 2.71 4.11
C GLU A 96 -14.89 3.70 4.70
N LEU A 97 -13.80 3.20 5.29
CA LEU A 97 -12.74 4.06 5.84
C LEU A 97 -11.91 4.72 4.75
N VAL A 98 -11.58 4.00 3.69
CA VAL A 98 -10.87 4.54 2.53
C VAL A 98 -11.80 5.44 1.70
N GLU A 99 -13.09 5.13 1.57
CA GLU A 99 -14.11 6.05 1.06
C GLU A 99 -14.08 7.41 1.76
N LYS A 100 -13.92 7.40 3.08
CA LYS A 100 -13.75 8.63 3.88
C LYS A 100 -12.45 9.36 3.54
N ILE A 101 -11.37 8.66 3.18
CA ILE A 101 -10.13 9.30 2.68
C ILE A 101 -10.39 10.01 1.36
N VAL A 102 -10.92 9.27 0.39
CA VAL A 102 -11.14 9.76 -0.97
C VAL A 102 -12.11 10.95 -0.96
N SER A 103 -13.21 10.86 -0.19
CA SER A 103 -14.17 11.96 -0.04
C SER A 103 -13.60 13.18 0.70
N CYS A 104 -12.75 12.98 1.70
CA CYS A 104 -12.10 14.10 2.41
C CYS A 104 -10.95 14.75 1.64
N SER A 105 -10.49 14.12 0.55
CA SER A 105 -9.47 14.65 -0.35
C SER A 105 -9.94 15.91 -1.10
N LEU A 106 -11.25 16.20 -1.09
CA LEU A 106 -11.85 17.36 -1.76
C LEU A 106 -11.84 18.67 -0.94
N GLY A 107 -11.09 18.78 0.16
CA GLY A 107 -11.02 20.07 0.88
C GLY A 107 -9.98 20.23 1.97
N GLU A 108 -9.49 19.16 2.61
CA GLU A 108 -8.58 19.30 3.76
C GLU A 108 -7.43 18.28 3.74
N ARG A 109 -6.37 18.61 2.99
CA ARG A 109 -5.13 17.80 2.86
C ARG A 109 -4.50 17.42 4.21
N ALA A 110 -4.68 18.25 5.23
CA ALA A 110 -4.18 18.00 6.59
C ALA A 110 -4.77 16.75 7.28
N ARG A 111 -5.88 16.19 6.80
CA ARG A 111 -6.54 15.03 7.43
C ARG A 111 -6.07 13.67 6.90
N ILE A 112 -5.34 13.63 5.79
CA ILE A 112 -4.90 12.38 5.15
C ILE A 112 -4.05 11.49 6.10
N PRO A 113 -3.03 12.01 6.82
CA PRO A 113 -2.26 11.19 7.75
C PRO A 113 -3.13 10.58 8.85
N TRP A 114 -4.15 11.32 9.30
CA TRP A 114 -5.07 10.86 10.34
C TRP A 114 -5.96 9.73 9.85
N TYR A 115 -6.47 9.80 8.62
CA TYR A 115 -7.28 8.72 8.07
C TYR A 115 -6.47 7.48 7.73
N ILE A 116 -5.27 7.63 7.15
CA ILE A 116 -4.35 6.50 6.92
C ILE A 116 -4.08 5.79 8.25
N TYR A 117 -3.80 6.55 9.31
CA TYR A 117 -3.68 6.00 10.66
C TYR A 117 -4.93 5.28 11.14
N ARG A 118 -6.13 5.83 10.91
CA ARG A 118 -7.38 5.15 11.29
C ARG A 118 -7.54 3.82 10.58
N ILE A 119 -7.23 3.74 9.29
CA ILE A 119 -7.25 2.47 8.56
C ILE A 119 -6.30 1.47 9.21
N ILE A 120 -5.05 1.87 9.45
CA ILE A 120 -4.04 1.01 10.07
C ILE A 120 -4.50 0.54 11.46
N ARG A 121 -5.03 1.45 12.27
CA ARG A 121 -5.51 1.17 13.62
C ARG A 121 -6.71 0.22 13.61
N THR A 122 -7.72 0.49 12.78
CA THR A 122 -8.89 -0.39 12.64
C THR A 122 -8.47 -1.79 12.16
N LEU A 123 -7.54 -1.86 11.21
CA LEU A 123 -6.96 -3.11 10.74
C LEU A 123 -6.24 -3.87 11.85
N HIS A 124 -5.43 -3.17 12.65
CA HIS A 124 -4.69 -3.74 13.77
C HIS A 124 -5.63 -4.28 14.85
N GLU A 125 -6.55 -3.45 15.35
CA GLU A 125 -7.49 -3.79 16.43
C GLU A 125 -8.44 -4.94 16.04
N LYS A 126 -8.98 -4.93 14.82
CA LYS A 126 -10.00 -5.91 14.41
C LYS A 126 -9.43 -7.23 13.93
N ARG A 127 -8.29 -7.22 13.24
CA ARG A 127 -7.79 -8.45 12.61
C ARG A 127 -6.89 -9.29 13.50
N LYS A 128 -6.46 -8.81 14.69
CA LYS A 128 -5.41 -9.45 15.51
C LYS A 128 -4.42 -10.15 14.58
N LEU A 129 -3.82 -9.37 13.67
CA LEU A 129 -3.10 -9.82 12.46
C LEU A 129 -2.52 -11.22 12.69
N LYS A 130 -3.24 -12.27 12.27
CA LYS A 130 -3.07 -13.67 12.75
C LYS A 130 -1.73 -14.26 12.31
N GLY A 131 -0.62 -13.76 12.86
CA GLY A 131 0.74 -14.01 12.41
C GLY A 131 1.06 -13.49 10.99
N ARG A 132 0.16 -12.74 10.34
CA ARG A 132 0.36 -12.25 8.96
C ARG A 132 0.80 -10.78 8.96
N ARG A 133 1.73 -10.43 8.08
CA ARG A 133 2.19 -9.06 7.89
C ARG A 133 1.17 -8.26 7.08
N LEU A 134 0.78 -7.09 7.56
CA LEU A 134 -0.07 -6.15 6.82
C LEU A 134 0.82 -5.26 5.94
N LEU A 135 0.53 -5.18 4.65
CA LEU A 135 1.17 -4.23 3.73
C LEU A 135 0.10 -3.30 3.15
N LEU A 136 0.28 -1.99 3.32
CA LEU A 136 -0.55 -0.98 2.68
C LEU A 136 0.27 -0.24 1.63
N ILE A 137 -0.22 -0.20 0.39
CA ILE A 137 0.42 0.47 -0.73
C ILE A 137 -0.49 1.62 -1.17
N PHE A 138 0.05 2.83 -1.10
CA PHE A 138 -0.62 4.05 -1.56
C PHE A 138 0.04 4.50 -2.86
N ASP A 139 -0.65 4.39 -3.98
CA ASP A 139 -0.21 4.89 -5.27
C ASP A 139 -0.65 6.34 -5.49
N GLU A 140 0.16 7.08 -6.26
CA GLU A 140 -0.09 8.49 -6.62
C GLU A 140 -0.37 9.39 -5.39
N ILE A 141 0.38 9.19 -4.30
CA ILE A 141 0.26 9.99 -3.07
C ILE A 141 0.40 11.51 -3.32
N THR A 142 1.15 11.89 -4.36
CA THR A 142 1.33 13.28 -4.83
C THR A 142 0.11 13.89 -5.54
N TYR A 143 -0.96 13.12 -5.73
CA TYR A 143 -2.25 13.65 -6.14
C TYR A 143 -2.98 14.30 -4.96
N VAL A 144 -2.87 13.68 -3.78
CA VAL A 144 -3.55 14.14 -2.56
C VAL A 144 -2.68 15.09 -1.74
N LEU A 145 -1.39 14.77 -1.64
CA LEU A 145 -0.37 15.70 -1.18
C LEU A 145 0.04 16.59 -2.35
N GLY A 146 0.37 17.86 -2.11
CA GLY A 146 1.08 18.64 -3.12
C GLY A 146 2.37 17.94 -3.56
N ARG A 147 2.90 18.34 -4.71
CA ARG A 147 4.21 17.83 -5.20
C ARG A 147 5.41 18.35 -4.39
N ASP A 148 5.17 18.98 -3.23
CA ASP A 148 6.22 19.48 -2.36
C ASP A 148 6.80 18.35 -1.52
N ARG A 149 8.12 18.21 -1.59
CA ARG A 149 8.90 17.26 -0.79
C ARG A 149 8.64 17.43 0.71
N ARG A 150 8.41 18.65 1.20
CA ARG A 150 8.14 18.91 2.62
C ARG A 150 6.83 18.29 3.09
N GLU A 151 5.81 18.25 2.23
CA GLU A 151 4.52 17.63 2.56
C GLU A 151 4.65 16.10 2.67
N ILE A 152 5.44 15.49 1.78
CA ILE A 152 5.75 14.05 1.83
C ILE A 152 6.54 13.72 3.10
N GLU A 153 7.58 14.49 3.41
CA GLU A 153 8.37 14.31 4.64
C GLU A 153 7.51 14.47 5.90
N ALA A 154 6.61 15.45 5.94
CA ALA A 154 5.67 15.64 7.03
C ALA A 154 4.70 14.46 7.18
N LEU A 155 4.20 13.90 6.08
CA LEU A 155 3.37 12.70 6.10
C LEU A 155 4.13 11.52 6.71
N ILE A 156 5.34 11.25 6.22
CA ILE A 156 6.17 10.12 6.68
C ILE A 156 6.47 10.24 8.17
N ASN A 157 6.87 11.43 8.63
CA ASN A 157 7.16 11.67 10.04
C ASN A 157 5.92 11.49 10.92
N SER A 158 4.77 12.05 10.50
CA SER A 158 3.51 11.94 11.26
C SER A 158 3.02 10.50 11.33
N LEU A 159 3.03 9.78 10.21
CA LEU A 159 2.63 8.37 10.16
C LEU A 159 3.62 7.48 10.92
N GLY A 160 4.92 7.74 10.82
CA GLY A 160 5.95 7.01 11.55
C GLY A 160 5.73 7.04 13.05
N GLN A 161 5.49 8.23 13.62
CA GLN A 161 5.17 8.38 15.05
C GLN A 161 3.92 7.58 15.46
N LYS A 162 2.87 7.65 14.65
CA LYS A 162 1.60 6.94 14.87
C LYS A 162 1.72 5.42 14.71
N LEU A 163 2.60 4.96 13.84
CA LEU A 163 2.89 3.54 13.64
C LEU A 163 3.67 2.96 14.82
N THR A 164 4.65 3.71 15.33
CA THR A 164 5.39 3.33 16.54
C THR A 164 4.47 3.17 17.75
N SER A 165 3.43 4.01 17.89
CA SER A 165 2.46 3.82 18.98
C SER A 165 1.68 2.51 18.84
N ILE A 166 1.20 2.18 17.64
CA ILE A 166 0.49 0.91 17.39
C ILE A 166 1.39 -0.31 17.59
N ALA A 167 2.69 -0.19 17.27
CA ALA A 167 3.65 -1.26 17.45
C ALA A 167 3.99 -1.57 18.92
N HIS A 168 3.80 -0.61 19.82
CA HIS A 168 4.06 -0.77 21.25
C HIS A 168 2.84 -1.22 22.05
N ASP A 169 1.64 -1.13 21.48
CA ASP A 169 0.41 -1.77 21.97
C ASP A 169 0.45 -3.31 21.75
#